data_AF-A0A2A5KW38-F1
#
_entry.id   AF-A0A2A5KW38-F1
#
_cell.length_a   1.000
_cell.length_b   1.000
_cell.length_c   1.000
_cell.angle_alpha   90.00
_cell.angle_beta   90.00
_cell.angle_gamma   90.00
#
_symmetry.space_group_name_H-M   'P 1'
#
loop_
_entity.id
_entity.type
_entity.pdbx_description
1 polymer ?
#
loop_
_entity_poly.entity_id
_entity_poly.type
_entity_poly.pdbx_seq_one_letter_code
_entity_poly.pdbx_strand_id
1 'polypeptide(L)' 'MNRAATTKGTAQAGVLLPALPDDLRKQEPHAAVTEGQPLISILARERQALDRANARQARTVQFYDDLTSRYGSRK' A
#
# COMPACT_ATOMS: atom_id res chain seq x y z
N MET A 1 36.92 -3.41 0.46
CA MET A 1 36.74 -4.70 -0.25
C MET A 1 35.61 -5.60 0.27
N ASN A 2 34.78 -5.20 1.24
CA ASN A 2 33.72 -6.09 1.80
C ASN A 2 32.25 -5.74 1.45
N ARG A 3 31.95 -4.57 0.87
CA ARG A 3 30.59 -4.25 0.36
C ARG A 3 30.20 -5.10 -0.86
N ALA A 4 31.14 -5.32 -1.76
CA ALA A 4 30.92 -6.06 -2.99
C ALA A 4 30.48 -7.51 -2.75
N ALA A 5 30.92 -8.15 -1.67
CA ALA A 5 30.57 -9.53 -1.32
C ALA A 5 29.18 -9.64 -0.64
N THR A 6 28.80 -8.65 0.18
CA THR A 6 27.46 -8.58 0.78
C THR A 6 26.39 -8.16 -0.24
N THR A 7 26.69 -7.24 -1.17
CA THR A 7 25.91 -6.97 -2.41
C THR A 7 25.78 -8.20 -3.29
N LYS A 8 26.80 -9.06 -3.30
CA LYS A 8 26.80 -10.32 -4.04
C LYS A 8 26.00 -11.43 -3.31
N GLY A 9 25.88 -11.35 -1.98
CA GLY A 9 25.15 -12.25 -1.09
C GLY A 9 23.63 -12.00 -1.01
N THR A 10 23.20 -10.73 -0.99
CA THR A 10 21.80 -10.34 -1.27
C THR A 10 21.45 -10.57 -2.73
N ALA A 11 22.44 -10.48 -3.63
CA ALA A 11 22.38 -11.02 -4.98
C ALA A 11 22.54 -12.57 -5.08
N GLN A 12 22.59 -13.31 -3.96
CA GLN A 12 22.72 -14.78 -3.93
C GLN A 12 21.64 -15.53 -3.11
N ALA A 13 20.86 -14.92 -2.19
CA ALA A 13 19.87 -15.67 -1.41
C ALA A 13 18.49 -15.04 -1.09
N GLY A 14 18.34 -13.76 -0.75
CA GLY A 14 17.13 -13.36 -0.01
C GLY A 14 16.75 -11.90 -0.10
N VAL A 15 15.69 -11.63 -0.86
CA VAL A 15 15.13 -10.32 -1.23
C VAL A 15 14.76 -9.51 0.01
N LEU A 16 15.47 -8.41 0.25
CA LEU A 16 15.01 -7.38 1.17
C LEU A 16 13.88 -6.64 0.44
N LEU A 17 12.63 -6.99 0.74
CA LEU A 17 11.50 -6.25 0.21
C LEU A 17 11.65 -4.78 0.68
N PRO A 18 11.49 -3.80 -0.23
CA PRO A 18 11.45 -2.40 0.17
C PRO A 18 10.36 -2.22 1.22
N ALA A 19 10.58 -1.28 2.13
CA ALA A 19 9.62 -0.99 3.18
C ALA A 19 8.26 -0.65 2.56
N LEU A 20 7.20 -1.28 3.07
CA LEU A 20 5.84 -0.91 2.71
C LEU A 20 5.60 0.54 3.13
N PRO A 21 5.20 1.44 2.19
CA PRO A 21 4.85 2.81 2.53
C PRO A 21 3.83 2.86 3.69
N ASP A 22 4.09 3.70 4.69
CA ASP A 22 3.29 3.75 5.92
C ASP A 22 1.83 4.09 5.68
N ASP A 23 1.56 4.86 4.62
CA ASP A 23 0.20 5.22 4.25
C ASP A 23 -0.63 4.01 3.81
N LEU A 24 -0.01 2.96 3.23
CA LEU A 24 -0.71 1.73 2.83
C LEU A 24 -1.21 0.90 4.00
N ARG A 25 -0.71 1.13 5.23
CA ARG A 25 -1.23 0.51 6.45
C ARG A 25 -2.41 1.27 7.06
N LYS A 26 -2.71 2.47 6.58
CA LYS A 26 -3.76 3.31 7.18
C LYS A 26 -5.14 2.81 6.79
N GLN A 27 -6.01 2.68 7.79
CA GLN A 27 -7.44 2.52 7.58
C GLN A 27 -8.09 3.90 7.38
N GLU A 28 -9.07 3.99 6.48
CA GLU A 28 -9.93 5.17 6.42
C GLU A 28 -10.98 5.08 7.51
N PRO A 29 -11.16 6.12 8.34
CA PRO A 29 -12.28 6.16 9.27
C PRO A 29 -13.60 6.30 8.51
N HIS A 30 -14.64 5.65 9.02
CA HIS A 30 -16.01 5.93 8.62
C HIS A 30 -16.40 7.38 8.91
N ALA A 31 -17.36 7.90 8.15
CA ALA A 31 -17.95 9.19 8.41
C ALA A 31 -18.68 9.17 9.75
N ALA A 32 -18.44 10.18 10.57
CA ALA A 32 -19.17 10.33 11.83
C ALA A 32 -20.68 10.48 11.56
N VAL A 33 -21.48 9.72 12.30
CA VAL A 33 -22.93 9.84 12.35
C VAL A 33 -23.26 10.81 13.48
N THR A 34 -23.84 11.95 13.13
CA THR A 34 -24.25 12.98 14.09
C THR A 34 -25.76 13.19 13.97
N GLU A 35 -26.46 13.24 15.11
CA GLU A 35 -27.89 13.56 15.12
C GLU A 35 -28.16 14.91 14.43
N GLY A 36 -29.26 14.99 13.67
CA GLY A 36 -29.62 16.16 12.89
C GLY A 36 -28.85 16.36 11.58
N GLN A 37 -27.81 15.56 11.29
CA GLN A 37 -27.17 15.61 9.98
C GLN A 37 -27.96 14.85 8.91
N PRO A 38 -28.09 15.39 7.69
CA PRO A 38 -28.70 14.65 6.59
C PRO A 38 -27.90 13.39 6.25
N LEU A 39 -28.58 12.25 6.13
CA LEU A 39 -27.96 10.96 5.75
C LEU A 39 -27.18 11.06 4.43
N ILE A 40 -27.65 11.87 3.48
CA ILE A 40 -26.95 12.06 2.20
C ILE A 40 -25.58 12.73 2.36
N SER A 41 -25.43 13.61 3.37
CA SER A 41 -24.14 14.22 3.70
C SER A 41 -23.17 13.20 4.30
N ILE A 42 -23.68 12.30 5.16
CA ILE A 42 -22.90 11.20 5.72
C ILE A 42 -22.46 10.25 4.60
N LEU A 43 -23.38 9.86 3.70
CA LEU A 43 -23.07 9.00 2.56
C LEU A 43 -22.03 9.62 1.62
N ALA A 44 -22.11 10.92 1.36
CA ALA A 44 -21.11 11.61 0.55
C ALA A 44 -19.71 11.53 1.18
N ARG A 45 -19.60 11.68 2.51
CA ARG A 45 -18.34 11.54 3.23
C ARG A 45 -17.83 10.10 3.26
N GLU A 46 -18.71 9.12 3.42
CA GLU A 46 -18.37 7.69 3.28
C GLU A 46 -17.82 7.39 1.88
N ARG A 47 -18.44 7.94 0.83
CA ARG A 47 -17.96 7.76 -0.53
C ARG A 47 -16.56 8.31 -0.72
N GLN A 48 -16.28 9.49 -0.18
CA GLN A 48 -14.93 10.07 -0.21
C GLN A 48 -13.91 9.24 0.57
N ALA A 49 -14.30 8.66 1.72
CA ALA A 49 -13.45 7.74 2.46
C ALA A 49 -13.17 6.48 1.64
N LEU A 50 -14.19 5.88 1.03
CA LEU A 50 -14.04 4.72 0.17
C LEU A 50 -13.13 5.02 -1.04
N ASP A 51 -13.26 6.19 -1.66
CA ASP A 51 -12.40 6.59 -2.78
C ASP A 51 -10.91 6.68 -2.34
N ARG A 52 -10.63 7.22 -1.14
CA ARG A 52 -9.26 7.25 -0.57
C ARG A 52 -8.74 5.85 -0.24
N ALA A 53 -9.60 4.96 0.25
CA ALA A 53 -9.25 3.57 0.54
C ALA A 53 -8.93 2.80 -0.76
N ASN A 54 -9.76 2.96 -1.79
CA ASN A 54 -9.55 2.35 -3.11
C ASN A 54 -8.28 2.87 -3.77
N ALA A 55 -8.00 4.18 -3.68
CA ALA A 55 -6.75 4.75 -4.17
C ALA A 55 -5.52 4.20 -3.44
N ARG A 56 -5.63 3.86 -2.15
CA ARG A 56 -4.56 3.14 -1.43
C ARG A 56 -4.44 1.70 -1.89
N GLN A 57 -5.55 0.99 -2.03
CA GLN A 57 -5.54 -0.40 -2.50
C GLN A 57 -4.90 -0.52 -3.88
N ALA A 58 -5.20 0.41 -4.80
CA ALA A 58 -4.54 0.49 -6.10
C ALA A 58 -3.01 0.63 -5.97
N ARG A 59 -2.52 1.46 -5.05
CA ARG A 59 -1.08 1.63 -4.80
C ARG A 59 -0.43 0.43 -4.14
N THR A 60 -1.15 -0.31 -3.28
CA THR A 60 -0.67 -1.59 -2.74
C THR A 60 -0.49 -2.63 -3.84
N VAL A 61 -1.46 -2.71 -4.77
CA VAL A 61 -1.36 -3.60 -5.93
C VAL A 61 -0.15 -3.21 -6.79
N GLN A 62 -0.03 -1.93 -7.15
CA GLN A 62 1.12 -1.45 -7.92
C GLN A 62 2.46 -1.76 -7.25
N PHE A 63 2.57 -1.55 -5.94
CA PHE A 63 3.78 -1.88 -5.18
C PHE A 63 4.11 -3.38 -5.29
N TYR A 64 3.12 -4.26 -5.16
CA TYR A 64 3.32 -5.69 -5.33
C TYR A 64 3.71 -6.09 -6.76
N ASP A 65 3.07 -5.47 -7.76
CA ASP A 65 3.39 -5.69 -9.18
C ASP A 65 4.83 -5.26 -9.49
N ASP A 66 5.27 -4.12 -8.95
CA ASP A 66 6.64 -3.63 -9.06
C ASP A 66 7.65 -4.60 -8.42
N LEU A 67 7.31 -5.18 -7.27
CA LEU A 67 8.15 -6.20 -6.62
C LEU A 67 8.24 -7.47 -7.46
N THR A 68 7.12 -7.93 -7.99
CA THR A 68 7.05 -9.10 -8.86
C THR A 68 7.82 -8.87 -10.14
N SER A 69 7.73 -7.68 -10.74
CA SER A 69 8.50 -7.31 -11.94
C SER A 69 10.01 -7.30 -11.67
N ARG A 70 10.44 -6.79 -10.51
CA ARG A 70 11.86 -6.63 -10.15
C ARG A 70 12.52 -7.89 -9.64
N TYR A 71 11.79 -8.73 -8.90
CA TYR A 71 12.33 -9.86 -8.15
C TYR A 71 11.64 -11.19 -8.44
N GLY A 72 10.53 -11.19 -9.18
CA GLY A 72 9.87 -12.41 -9.61
C GLY A 72 10.72 -13.14 -10.63
N SER A 73 11.29 -14.29 -10.24
CA SER A 73 11.98 -15.19 -11.15
C SER A 73 11.07 -15.57 -12.31
N ARG A 74 11.48 -15.20 -13.53
CA ARG A 74 10.87 -15.68 -14.77
C ARG A 74 10.96 -17.21 -14.79
N LYS A 75 9.82 -17.89 -14.75
CA LYS A 75 9.73 -19.31 -15.15
C LYS A 75 10.04 -19.44 -16.64
#